data_AF-A0A352AK60-F1
#
_entry.id   AF-A0A352AK60-F1
#
_cell.length_a   1.000
_cell.length_b   1.000
_cell.length_c   1.000
_cell.angle_alpha   90.00
_cell.angle_beta   90.00
_cell.angle_gamma   90.00
#
_symmetry.space_group_name_H-M   'P 1'
#
loop_
_entity.id
_entity.type
_entity.pdbx_description
1 polymer ?
#
loop_
_entity_poly.entity_id
_entity_poly.type
_entity_poly.pdbx_seq_one_letter_code
_entity_poly.pdbx_strand_id
1 'polypeptide(L)'
;MRQEEIRVRGTVQGVGFRPTVYRLAKACELKGEVCNDGQGVLIQVSGRAEAVDEFVKRLQQECPPLARIETITRRPNQSDRIFTDFVITKSVNSIVRTEIAPDAATCLQCKAEIFDPFSRWYRYPFTNCTHCGPRLSIIRSIPYDRSNTSMAPFAMCSDCGKEYQDVENRRFHAQPIACAVCGPQVWLEQADGQLVTTVSTTEALDTVCQLLQQGAIVAIKGLGGIHLAGDATNETVVQKLRSRKQRYHKPFALMARDMAVIEAYCTPNPKERELLESPAAPIVLIEAKRGAREREKYQDLSTHKLQSPNPSFISVATPIAPSVAPGQTTLGFMLPYTPLHHLILQQMDRPIVLTSGNLSDEPQCIDNEEARLQLGKIADYFLLHNRDIVNRVDDSVVRVVGRKQEVDKCDKAEFNQSPITRHPSPITHHPSPVTRHPSPITH
;
A
#
# COMPACT_ATOMS: atom_id res chain seq x y z
N MET A 1 -23.12 35.72 -16.48
CA MET A 1 -22.14 34.68 -16.08
C MET A 1 -22.65 33.35 -16.61
N ARG A 2 -21.79 32.51 -17.16
CA ARG A 2 -22.17 31.19 -17.65
C ARG A 2 -22.16 30.22 -16.47
N GLN A 3 -23.20 29.39 -16.35
CA GLN A 3 -23.19 28.25 -15.46
C GLN A 3 -22.94 26.98 -16.26
N GLU A 4 -22.00 26.17 -15.79
CA GLU A 4 -21.68 24.87 -16.39
C GLU A 4 -21.69 23.77 -15.34
N GLU A 5 -22.17 22.62 -15.77
CA GLU A 5 -21.98 21.35 -15.11
C GLU A 5 -20.84 20.60 -15.82
N ILE A 6 -19.82 20.24 -15.06
CA ILE A 6 -18.64 19.51 -15.54
C ILE A 6 -18.61 18.17 -14.82
N ARG A 7 -18.69 17.10 -15.60
CA ARG A 7 -18.62 15.72 -15.14
C ARG A 7 -17.25 15.14 -15.46
N VAL A 8 -16.54 14.69 -14.44
CA VAL A 8 -15.24 14.05 -14.58
C VAL A 8 -15.36 12.56 -14.21
N ARG A 9 -14.86 11.68 -15.08
CA ARG A 9 -14.82 10.23 -14.85
C ARG A 9 -13.40 9.67 -14.99
N GLY A 10 -13.17 8.53 -14.35
CA GLY A 10 -11.89 7.83 -14.24
C GLY A 10 -11.55 7.56 -12.77
N THR A 11 -10.27 7.39 -12.48
CA THR A 11 -9.75 7.31 -11.12
C THR A 11 -9.64 8.71 -10.52
N VAL A 12 -10.75 9.24 -10.03
CA VAL A 12 -10.86 10.64 -9.55
C VAL A 12 -11.42 10.76 -8.13
N GLN A 13 -11.70 9.65 -7.46
CA GLN A 13 -12.15 9.63 -6.07
C GLN A 13 -11.07 9.10 -5.13
N GLY A 14 -11.00 9.68 -3.92
CA GLY A 14 -9.97 9.33 -2.92
C GLY A 14 -8.57 9.84 -3.23
N VAL A 15 -8.35 10.52 -4.36
CA VAL A 15 -7.01 10.91 -4.85
C VAL A 15 -6.68 12.39 -4.62
N GLY A 16 -7.40 13.07 -3.71
CA GLY A 16 -7.25 14.51 -3.52
C GLY A 16 -7.87 15.38 -4.62
N PHE A 17 -8.74 14.81 -5.46
CA PHE A 17 -9.33 15.53 -6.59
C PHE A 17 -10.23 16.70 -6.17
N ARG A 18 -11.09 16.52 -5.15
CA ARG A 18 -11.97 17.58 -4.61
C ARG A 18 -11.16 18.80 -4.11
N PRO A 19 -10.10 18.63 -3.29
CA PRO A 19 -9.12 19.68 -2.98
C PRO A 19 -8.56 20.41 -4.20
N THR A 20 -8.08 19.68 -5.21
CA THR A 20 -7.51 20.28 -6.41
C THR A 20 -8.54 21.09 -7.19
N VAL A 21 -9.75 20.57 -7.35
CA VAL A 21 -10.87 21.29 -7.97
C VAL A 21 -11.17 22.58 -7.21
N TYR A 22 -11.27 22.53 -5.89
CA TYR A 22 -11.51 23.70 -5.05
C TYR A 22 -10.42 24.78 -5.25
N ARG A 23 -9.14 24.38 -5.14
CA ARG A 23 -8.00 25.30 -5.31
C ARG A 23 -7.99 25.95 -6.70
N LEU A 24 -8.20 25.15 -7.74
CA LEU A 24 -8.22 25.64 -9.13
C LEU A 24 -9.41 26.56 -9.39
N ALA A 25 -10.60 26.23 -8.87
CA ALA A 25 -11.78 27.05 -9.02
C ALA A 25 -11.58 28.42 -8.35
N LYS A 26 -11.02 28.46 -7.14
CA LYS A 26 -10.67 29.70 -6.45
C LYS A 26 -9.62 30.52 -7.20
N ALA A 27 -8.58 29.87 -7.72
CA ALA A 27 -7.53 30.53 -8.50
C ALA A 27 -8.06 31.13 -9.83
N CYS A 28 -9.12 30.56 -10.39
CA CYS A 28 -9.82 31.08 -11.57
C CYS A 28 -10.99 32.01 -11.23
N GLU A 29 -11.16 32.39 -9.95
CA GLU A 29 -12.26 33.23 -9.44
C GLU A 29 -13.67 32.70 -9.78
N LEU A 30 -13.80 31.37 -9.86
CA LEU A 30 -15.07 30.69 -10.11
C LEU A 30 -15.83 30.46 -8.81
N LYS A 31 -17.17 30.48 -8.90
CA LYS A 31 -18.08 30.15 -7.80
C LYS A 31 -18.83 28.88 -8.13
N GLY A 32 -19.18 28.06 -7.14
CA GLY A 32 -19.72 26.75 -7.45
C GLY A 32 -19.65 25.73 -6.34
N GLU A 33 -19.76 24.47 -6.72
CA GLU A 33 -19.57 23.35 -5.81
C GLU A 33 -18.92 22.14 -6.49
N VAL A 34 -18.26 21.31 -5.70
CA VAL A 34 -17.77 20.00 -6.12
C VAL A 34 -18.20 18.92 -5.14
N CYS A 35 -18.70 17.80 -5.68
CA CYS A 35 -19.04 16.62 -4.89
C CYS A 35 -18.65 15.32 -5.61
N ASN A 36 -18.51 14.25 -4.84
CA ASN A 36 -18.39 12.90 -5.39
C ASN A 36 -19.80 12.30 -5.56
N ASP A 37 -19.99 11.49 -6.58
CA ASP A 37 -21.16 10.62 -6.68
C ASP A 37 -20.79 9.26 -7.29
N GLY A 38 -21.77 8.38 -7.52
CA GLY A 38 -21.52 7.07 -8.12
C GLY A 38 -20.86 7.11 -9.51
N GLN A 39 -20.93 8.22 -10.24
CA GLN A 39 -20.40 8.34 -11.61
C GLN A 39 -19.01 9.00 -11.69
N GLY A 40 -18.46 9.49 -10.57
CA GLY A 40 -17.17 10.17 -10.54
C GLY A 40 -17.24 11.46 -9.72
N VAL A 41 -16.76 12.57 -10.29
CA VAL A 41 -16.82 13.89 -9.67
C VAL A 41 -17.76 14.79 -10.46
N LEU A 42 -18.68 15.44 -9.76
CA LEU A 42 -19.56 16.46 -10.30
C LEU A 42 -19.06 17.83 -9.85
N ILE A 43 -18.88 18.73 -10.80
CA ILE A 43 -18.43 20.10 -10.57
C ILE A 43 -19.49 21.02 -11.19
N GLN A 44 -20.04 21.92 -10.40
CA GLN A 44 -20.91 23.00 -10.88
C GLN A 44 -20.15 24.31 -10.71
N VAL A 45 -19.99 25.08 -11.79
CA VAL A 45 -19.27 26.35 -11.79
C VAL A 45 -20.09 27.46 -12.41
N SER A 46 -19.92 28.68 -11.90
CA SER A 46 -20.46 29.92 -12.43
C SER A 46 -19.34 30.94 -12.56
N GLY A 47 -19.22 31.55 -13.75
CA GLY A 47 -18.19 32.56 -14.01
C GLY A 47 -18.19 33.08 -15.44
N ARG A 48 -17.08 33.73 -15.82
CA ARG A 48 -16.79 34.11 -17.22
C ARG A 48 -16.42 32.86 -18.03
N ALA A 49 -16.78 32.81 -19.31
CA ALA A 49 -16.57 31.61 -20.13
C ALA A 49 -15.07 31.26 -20.23
N GLU A 50 -14.22 32.28 -20.38
CA GLU A 50 -12.77 32.13 -20.47
C GLU A 50 -12.17 31.55 -19.18
N ALA A 51 -12.71 31.92 -18.02
CA ALA A 51 -12.27 31.40 -16.73
C ALA A 51 -12.66 29.92 -16.54
N VAL A 52 -13.82 29.50 -17.05
CA VAL A 52 -14.24 28.09 -17.03
C VAL A 52 -13.38 27.26 -17.97
N ASP A 53 -13.05 27.77 -19.16
CA ASP A 53 -12.17 27.08 -20.11
C ASP A 53 -10.76 26.92 -19.54
N GLU A 54 -10.20 27.97 -18.93
CA GLU A 54 -8.90 27.89 -18.26
C GLU A 54 -8.92 26.93 -17.06
N PHE A 55 -10.00 26.93 -16.27
CA PHE A 55 -10.17 25.97 -15.18
C PHE A 55 -10.14 24.52 -15.66
N VAL A 56 -10.84 24.18 -16.75
CA VAL A 56 -10.87 22.81 -17.29
C VAL A 56 -9.48 22.42 -17.82
N LYS A 57 -8.80 23.33 -18.51
CA LYS A 57 -7.44 23.10 -19.00
C LYS A 57 -6.46 22.84 -17.85
N ARG A 58 -6.49 23.68 -16.81
CA ARG A 58 -5.66 23.49 -15.61
C ARG A 58 -6.02 22.21 -14.86
N LEU A 59 -7.28 21.82 -14.81
CA LEU A 59 -7.70 20.57 -14.18
C LEU A 59 -7.06 19.34 -14.83
N GLN A 60 -6.86 19.36 -16.15
CA GLN A 60 -6.15 18.30 -16.87
C GLN A 60 -4.63 18.35 -16.65
N GLN A 61 -4.05 19.55 -16.56
CA GLN A 61 -2.60 19.75 -16.43
C GLN A 61 -2.08 19.57 -15.00
N GLU A 62 -2.84 20.03 -14.01
CA GLU A 62 -2.52 19.99 -12.57
C GLU A 62 -3.28 18.87 -11.85
N CYS A 63 -3.56 17.77 -12.57
CA CYS A 63 -4.25 16.60 -12.02
C CYS A 63 -3.46 16.01 -10.83
N PRO A 64 -4.12 15.62 -9.72
CA PRO A 64 -3.42 15.01 -8.58
C PRO A 64 -2.58 13.78 -9.00
N PRO A 65 -1.47 13.47 -8.30
CA PRO A 65 -0.53 12.43 -8.74
C PRO A 65 -1.14 11.03 -8.90
N LEU A 66 -2.14 10.69 -8.08
CA LEU A 66 -2.84 9.39 -8.13
C LEU A 66 -4.10 9.44 -9.01
N ALA A 67 -4.46 10.60 -9.53
CA ALA A 67 -5.69 10.78 -10.28
C ALA A 67 -5.46 10.54 -11.78
N ARG A 68 -6.42 9.86 -12.41
CA ARG A 68 -6.46 9.69 -13.86
C ARG A 68 -7.82 10.11 -14.38
N ILE A 69 -7.82 11.17 -15.17
CA ILE A 69 -9.01 11.64 -15.87
C ILE A 69 -9.12 10.88 -17.19
N GLU A 70 -10.20 10.14 -17.37
CA GLU A 70 -10.50 9.46 -18.65
C GLU A 70 -11.38 10.32 -19.54
N THR A 71 -12.42 10.92 -18.95
CA THR A 71 -13.39 11.74 -19.68
C THR A 71 -13.80 12.95 -18.87
N ILE A 72 -13.95 14.08 -19.57
CA ILE A 72 -14.58 15.30 -19.05
C ILE A 72 -15.76 15.63 -19.97
N THR A 73 -16.95 15.67 -19.41
CA THR A 73 -18.16 16.11 -20.14
C THR A 73 -18.63 17.44 -19.57
N ARG A 74 -18.84 18.42 -20.44
CA ARG A 74 -19.32 19.76 -20.05
C ARG A 74 -20.73 19.97 -20.58
N ARG A 75 -21.61 20.52 -19.76
CA ARG A 75 -22.99 20.85 -20.14
C ARG A 75 -23.34 22.24 -19.61
N PRO A 76 -24.09 23.06 -20.37
CA PRO A 76 -24.71 24.24 -19.79
C PRO A 76 -25.62 23.82 -18.63
N ASN A 77 -25.46 24.47 -17.47
CA ASN A 77 -26.36 24.28 -16.36
C ASN A 77 -27.42 25.39 -16.42
N GLN A 78 -28.69 25.01 -16.51
CA GLN A 78 -29.82 25.95 -16.52
C GLN A 78 -30.40 26.21 -15.13
N SER A 79 -29.72 25.78 -14.06
CA SER A 79 -30.21 26.01 -12.70
C SER A 79 -30.20 27.50 -12.35
N ASP A 80 -31.24 27.96 -11.66
CA ASP A 80 -31.31 29.32 -11.09
C ASP A 80 -30.47 29.47 -9.81
N ARG A 81 -29.64 28.47 -9.47
CA ARG A 81 -28.89 28.44 -8.22
C ARG A 81 -27.75 29.45 -8.28
N ILE A 82 -27.77 30.42 -7.38
CA ILE A 82 -26.72 31.44 -7.28
C ILE A 82 -25.64 30.96 -6.31
N PHE A 83 -24.43 30.80 -6.82
CA PHE A 83 -23.27 30.48 -6.00
C PHE A 83 -22.61 31.77 -5.52
N THR A 84 -22.50 31.94 -4.20
CA THR A 84 -21.79 33.07 -3.59
C THR A 84 -20.30 32.81 -3.46
N ASP A 85 -19.94 31.54 -3.32
CA ASP A 85 -18.57 31.04 -3.19
C ASP A 85 -18.38 29.69 -3.91
N PHE A 86 -17.16 29.15 -3.90
CA PHE A 86 -16.86 27.77 -4.30
C PHE A 86 -16.69 26.86 -3.07
N VAL A 87 -17.43 25.76 -2.98
CA VAL A 87 -17.43 24.87 -1.80
C VAL A 87 -17.31 23.38 -2.16
N ILE A 88 -16.74 22.57 -1.26
CA ILE A 88 -16.79 21.11 -1.37
C ILE A 88 -18.04 20.62 -0.63
N THR A 89 -19.01 20.06 -1.34
CA THR A 89 -20.29 19.61 -0.76
C THR A 89 -20.28 18.12 -0.45
N LYS A 90 -21.30 17.67 0.30
CA LYS A 90 -21.48 16.26 0.65
C LYS A 90 -21.69 15.43 -0.61
N SER A 91 -21.12 14.23 -0.62
CA SER A 91 -21.25 13.31 -1.73
C SER A 91 -22.69 12.79 -1.89
N VAL A 92 -23.07 12.48 -3.13
CA VAL A 92 -24.42 12.03 -3.49
C VAL A 92 -24.39 10.54 -3.83
N ASN A 93 -25.25 9.75 -3.21
CA ASN A 93 -25.38 8.33 -3.54
C ASN A 93 -26.11 8.17 -4.88
N SER A 94 -25.48 7.52 -5.84
CA SER A 94 -26.06 7.21 -7.16
C SER A 94 -25.49 5.90 -7.71
N ILE A 95 -25.99 5.44 -8.86
CA ILE A 95 -25.54 4.18 -9.48
C ILE A 95 -24.03 4.22 -9.73
N VAL A 96 -23.33 3.23 -9.18
CA VAL A 96 -21.86 3.17 -9.19
C VAL A 96 -21.33 2.79 -10.57
N ARG A 97 -20.50 3.66 -11.15
CA ARG A 97 -19.77 3.50 -12.41
C ARG A 97 -18.35 4.08 -12.37
N THR A 98 -17.87 4.51 -11.21
CA THR A 98 -16.54 5.11 -11.05
C THR A 98 -15.49 4.10 -10.61
N GLU A 99 -14.26 4.32 -11.04
CA GLU A 99 -13.11 3.53 -10.61
C GLU A 99 -12.66 3.93 -9.20
N ILE A 100 -12.21 2.94 -8.43
CA ILE A 100 -11.63 3.13 -7.10
C ILE A 100 -10.12 3.20 -7.28
N ALA A 101 -9.49 4.21 -6.69
CA ALA A 101 -8.04 4.33 -6.73
C ALA A 101 -7.37 3.15 -5.99
N PRO A 102 -6.24 2.64 -6.50
CA PRO A 102 -5.45 1.68 -5.78
C PRO A 102 -4.91 2.27 -4.48
N ASP A 103 -4.48 1.37 -3.60
CA ASP A 103 -3.66 1.73 -2.46
C ASP A 103 -2.33 2.35 -2.94
N ALA A 104 -1.79 3.28 -2.15
CA ALA A 104 -0.55 3.97 -2.51
C ALA A 104 0.44 3.98 -1.35
N ALA A 105 1.70 3.70 -1.67
CA ALA A 105 2.82 3.74 -0.74
C ALA A 105 2.98 5.13 -0.11
N THR A 106 3.53 5.16 1.10
CA THR A 106 3.70 6.37 1.90
C THR A 106 4.54 7.40 1.16
N CYS A 107 4.00 8.61 0.94
CA CYS A 107 4.73 9.67 0.25
C CYS A 107 5.91 10.20 1.09
N LEU A 108 6.88 10.83 0.43
CA LEU A 108 8.09 11.35 1.08
C LEU A 108 7.81 12.29 2.26
N GLN A 109 6.79 13.15 2.16
CA GLN A 109 6.44 14.08 3.25
C GLN A 109 5.86 13.35 4.47
N CYS A 110 4.98 12.37 4.26
CA CYS A 110 4.45 11.56 5.36
C CYS A 110 5.54 10.68 5.98
N LYS A 111 6.47 10.16 5.16
CA LYS A 111 7.66 9.44 5.65
C LYS A 111 8.56 10.34 6.49
N ALA A 112 8.81 11.58 6.08
CA ALA A 112 9.62 12.51 6.87
C ALA A 112 8.97 12.79 8.24
N GLU A 113 7.66 13.01 8.26
CA GLU A 113 6.95 13.31 9.50
C GLU A 113 6.95 12.19 10.54
N ILE A 114 6.85 10.91 10.12
CA ILE A 114 6.87 9.80 11.09
C ILE A 114 8.24 9.64 11.76
N PHE A 115 9.31 10.20 11.18
CA PHE A 115 10.65 10.19 11.74
C PHE A 115 11.06 11.51 12.40
N ASP A 116 10.25 12.56 12.29
CA ASP A 116 10.50 13.86 12.89
C ASP A 116 9.94 13.94 14.33
N PRO A 117 10.78 14.04 15.37
CA PRO A 117 10.35 14.12 16.77
C PRO A 117 9.45 15.30 17.10
N PHE A 118 9.49 16.37 16.29
CA PHE A 118 8.65 17.56 16.49
C PHE A 118 7.31 17.47 15.75
N SER A 119 7.14 16.45 14.92
CA SER A 119 5.88 16.22 14.23
C SER A 119 4.85 15.59 15.15
N ARG A 120 3.60 16.04 15.04
CA ARG A 120 2.44 15.36 15.67
C ARG A 120 2.31 13.90 15.22
N TRP A 121 2.89 13.58 14.07
CA TRP A 121 2.83 12.27 13.43
C TRP A 121 4.02 11.38 13.77
N TYR A 122 4.92 11.86 14.64
CA TYR A 122 6.11 11.12 15.07
C TYR A 122 5.74 9.70 15.51
N ARG A 123 6.36 8.72 14.85
CA ARG A 123 6.19 7.28 15.09
C ARG A 123 4.75 6.75 14.98
N TYR A 124 3.86 7.47 14.31
CA TYR A 124 2.48 7.02 14.12
C TYR A 124 2.33 6.12 12.86
N PRO A 125 1.93 4.83 13.02
CA PRO A 125 2.02 3.83 11.96
C PRO A 125 0.94 3.93 10.86
N PHE A 126 -0.07 4.79 11.03
CA PHE A 126 -1.16 4.97 10.05
C PHE A 126 -1.15 6.34 9.36
N THR A 127 -0.05 7.09 9.49
CA THR A 127 0.12 8.40 8.86
C THR A 127 -0.14 8.35 7.35
N ASN A 128 -1.03 9.20 6.86
CA ASN A 128 -1.32 9.34 5.43
C ASN A 128 -1.74 10.77 5.08
N CYS A 129 -1.87 11.05 3.79
CA CYS A 129 -2.42 12.29 3.24
C CYS A 129 -3.29 11.98 2.00
N THR A 130 -3.74 13.00 1.29
CA THR A 130 -4.51 12.82 0.05
C THR A 130 -3.74 12.11 -1.07
N HIS A 131 -2.40 12.16 -1.03
CA HIS A 131 -1.50 11.58 -2.05
C HIS A 131 -0.96 10.18 -1.72
N CYS A 132 -1.28 9.60 -0.56
CA CYS A 132 -0.81 8.26 -0.20
C CYS A 132 -1.74 7.52 0.77
N GLY A 133 -1.39 6.28 1.08
CA GLY A 133 -2.07 5.44 2.06
C GLY A 133 -3.20 4.60 1.48
N PRO A 134 -4.03 4.00 2.35
CA PRO A 134 -5.08 3.07 1.93
C PRO A 134 -6.20 3.76 1.14
N ARG A 135 -6.72 3.05 0.15
CA ARG A 135 -7.86 3.40 -0.70
C ARG A 135 -8.74 2.16 -0.88
N LEU A 136 -8.38 1.28 -1.81
CA LEU A 136 -9.16 0.08 -2.11
C LEU A 136 -9.25 -0.84 -0.90
N SER A 137 -8.17 -1.04 -0.14
CA SER A 137 -8.19 -1.94 1.03
C SER A 137 -9.20 -1.54 2.12
N ILE A 138 -9.60 -0.26 2.19
CA ILE A 138 -10.43 0.26 3.29
C ILE A 138 -11.83 0.69 2.85
N ILE A 139 -12.13 0.77 1.56
CA ILE A 139 -13.43 1.27 1.08
C ILE A 139 -14.51 0.18 1.22
N ARG A 140 -15.65 0.56 1.81
CA ARG A 140 -16.85 -0.29 1.91
C ARG A 140 -17.82 -0.02 0.76
N SER A 141 -17.95 1.24 0.35
CA SER A 141 -18.85 1.64 -0.74
C SER A 141 -18.43 2.98 -1.36
N ILE A 142 -18.95 3.24 -2.57
CA ILE A 142 -18.84 4.53 -3.26
C ILE A 142 -20.11 5.34 -2.96
N PRO A 143 -20.03 6.67 -2.77
CA PRO A 143 -18.88 7.58 -2.96
C PRO A 143 -17.78 7.47 -1.89
N TYR A 144 -16.53 7.74 -2.27
CA TYR A 144 -15.38 7.71 -1.37
C TYR A 144 -15.42 8.85 -0.35
N ASP A 145 -15.94 8.52 0.83
CA ASP A 145 -15.99 9.36 2.02
C ASP A 145 -15.69 8.52 3.26
N ARG A 146 -15.21 9.17 4.34
CA ARG A 146 -14.81 8.51 5.58
C ARG A 146 -15.85 7.53 6.12
N SER A 147 -17.14 7.90 6.08
CA SER A 147 -18.26 7.06 6.54
C SER A 147 -18.39 5.73 5.79
N ASN A 148 -17.91 5.68 4.54
CA ASN A 148 -17.95 4.52 3.68
C ASN A 148 -16.60 3.78 3.67
N THR A 149 -15.79 3.91 4.73
CA THR A 149 -14.50 3.22 4.86
C THR A 149 -14.37 2.53 6.22
N SER A 150 -13.33 1.71 6.41
CA SER A 150 -12.96 1.21 7.74
C SER A 150 -12.47 2.29 8.70
N MET A 151 -12.35 3.56 8.26
CA MET A 151 -12.07 4.70 9.13
C MET A 151 -13.32 5.30 9.79
N ALA A 152 -14.52 4.84 9.43
CA ALA A 152 -15.79 5.34 9.97
C ALA A 152 -15.92 5.24 11.51
N PRO A 153 -15.46 4.16 12.18
CA PRO A 153 -15.52 4.05 13.65
C PRO A 153 -14.59 5.02 14.39
N PHE A 154 -13.61 5.61 13.70
CA PHE A 154 -12.60 6.48 14.28
C PHE A 154 -13.03 7.94 14.13
N ALA A 155 -13.67 8.51 15.16
CA ALA A 155 -14.08 9.92 15.14
C ALA A 155 -12.85 10.84 15.14
N MET A 156 -12.76 11.81 14.21
CA MET A 156 -11.63 12.74 14.14
C MET A 156 -11.55 13.59 15.43
N CYS A 157 -10.35 13.70 16.02
CA CYS A 157 -10.11 14.67 17.09
C CYS A 157 -10.15 16.11 16.54
N SER A 158 -10.13 17.10 17.43
CA SER A 158 -10.16 18.52 17.06
C SER A 158 -9.07 18.91 16.06
N ASP A 159 -7.84 18.42 16.24
CA ASP A 159 -6.72 18.86 15.41
C ASP A 159 -6.71 18.17 14.04
N CYS A 160 -7.10 16.89 13.97
CA CYS A 160 -7.38 16.25 12.68
C CYS A 160 -8.57 16.90 11.97
N GLY A 161 -9.60 17.33 12.71
CA GLY A 161 -10.74 18.06 12.16
C GLY A 161 -10.33 19.40 11.54
N LYS A 162 -9.46 20.16 12.21
CA LYS A 162 -8.88 21.41 11.67
C LYS A 162 -8.13 21.15 10.38
N GLU A 163 -7.20 20.19 10.36
CA GLU A 163 -6.41 19.88 9.14
C GLU A 163 -7.25 19.32 7.99
N TYR A 164 -8.33 18.61 8.30
CA TYR A 164 -9.27 18.12 7.29
C TYR A 164 -10.00 19.27 6.58
N GLN A 165 -10.23 20.38 7.28
CA GLN A 165 -10.95 21.57 6.79
C GLN A 165 -10.02 22.67 6.25
N ASP A 166 -8.75 22.65 6.64
CA ASP A 166 -7.75 23.64 6.23
C ASP A 166 -7.29 23.42 4.79
N VAL A 167 -7.61 24.38 3.91
CA VAL A 167 -7.35 24.33 2.47
C VAL A 167 -5.86 24.38 2.11
N GLU A 168 -5.04 24.98 2.97
CA GLU A 168 -3.58 25.06 2.77
C GLU A 168 -2.89 23.79 3.29
N ASN A 169 -3.61 22.95 4.05
CA ASN A 169 -3.07 21.71 4.55
C ASN A 169 -3.14 20.61 3.50
N ARG A 170 -2.05 19.84 3.34
CA ARG A 170 -2.03 18.69 2.44
C ARG A 170 -3.00 17.55 2.82
N ARG A 171 -3.57 17.61 4.04
CA ARG A 171 -4.59 16.68 4.51
C ARG A 171 -6.01 17.23 4.37
N PHE A 172 -6.18 18.37 3.67
CA PHE A 172 -7.49 18.89 3.26
C PHE A 172 -8.32 17.80 2.58
N HIS A 173 -9.47 17.45 3.17
CA HIS A 173 -10.33 16.34 2.74
C HIS A 173 -9.66 14.94 2.61
N ALA A 174 -8.55 14.69 3.31
CA ALA A 174 -7.98 13.35 3.43
C ALA A 174 -8.92 12.46 4.26
N GLN A 175 -9.74 11.65 3.59
CA GLN A 175 -10.74 10.79 4.25
C GLN A 175 -10.15 9.87 5.34
N PRO A 176 -8.95 9.28 5.15
CA PRO A 176 -8.33 8.42 6.18
C PRO A 176 -7.40 9.16 7.15
N ILE A 177 -7.51 10.49 7.28
CA ILE A 177 -6.75 11.25 8.30
C ILE A 177 -7.09 10.72 9.71
N ALA A 178 -6.07 10.45 10.52
CA ALA A 178 -6.21 10.14 11.94
C ALA A 178 -4.85 10.20 12.60
N CYS A 179 -4.71 10.60 13.87
CA CYS A 179 -3.43 10.62 14.58
C CYS A 179 -3.43 9.61 15.76
N ALA A 180 -2.37 9.61 16.58
CA ALA A 180 -2.27 8.74 17.76
C ALA A 180 -3.44 8.87 18.75
N VAL A 181 -4.15 10.02 18.77
CA VAL A 181 -5.30 10.27 19.65
C VAL A 181 -6.59 9.64 19.13
N CYS A 182 -6.90 9.80 17.85
CA CYS A 182 -8.21 9.42 17.29
C CYS A 182 -8.17 8.21 16.37
N GLY A 183 -6.98 7.74 16.02
CA GLY A 183 -6.80 6.76 14.98
C GLY A 183 -6.59 5.34 15.48
N PRO A 184 -6.33 4.43 14.53
CA PRO A 184 -6.08 3.03 14.83
C PRO A 184 -4.85 2.85 15.72
N GLN A 185 -4.89 1.80 16.52
CA GLN A 185 -3.83 1.42 17.46
C GLN A 185 -3.27 0.06 17.06
N VAL A 186 -1.97 -0.09 17.24
CA VAL A 186 -1.24 -1.35 17.07
C VAL A 186 -1.00 -1.97 18.43
N TRP A 187 -1.05 -3.30 18.49
CA TRP A 187 -0.60 -4.08 19.64
C TRP A 187 0.20 -5.31 19.17
N LEU A 188 0.99 -5.84 20.09
CA LEU A 188 1.78 -7.06 19.90
C LEU A 188 1.27 -8.14 20.87
N GLU A 189 1.04 -9.33 20.33
CA GLU A 189 0.61 -10.50 21.09
C GLU A 189 1.43 -11.74 20.70
N GLN A 190 1.50 -12.70 21.61
CA GLN A 190 2.10 -14.01 21.37
C GLN A 190 1.11 -14.93 20.63
N ALA A 191 1.62 -16.05 20.10
CA ALA A 191 0.79 -17.03 19.40
C ALA A 191 -0.34 -17.66 20.25
N ASP A 192 -0.24 -17.61 21.58
CA ASP A 192 -1.29 -18.05 22.51
C ASP A 192 -2.35 -16.96 22.80
N GLY A 193 -2.24 -15.79 22.16
CA GLY A 193 -3.14 -14.66 22.33
C GLY A 193 -2.83 -13.76 23.52
N GLN A 194 -1.77 -14.05 24.30
CA GLN A 194 -1.37 -13.17 25.39
C GLN A 194 -0.73 -11.90 24.85
N LEU A 195 -1.26 -10.74 25.28
CA LEU A 195 -0.65 -9.46 25.02
C LEU A 195 0.75 -9.42 25.64
N VAL A 196 1.70 -8.86 24.90
CA VAL A 196 3.01 -8.51 25.46
C VAL A 196 2.77 -7.25 26.32
N THR A 197 2.51 -7.47 27.62
CA THR A 197 1.76 -6.61 28.56
C THR A 197 2.33 -5.23 28.87
N THR A 198 3.43 -4.80 28.25
CA THR A 198 4.19 -3.61 28.67
C THR A 198 4.53 -2.65 27.53
N VAL A 199 3.82 -2.69 26.41
CA VAL A 199 4.34 -2.12 25.16
C VAL A 199 3.38 -1.06 24.60
N SER A 200 3.77 0.22 24.70
CA SER A 200 3.16 1.31 23.93
C SER A 200 3.30 1.05 22.43
N THR A 201 2.49 1.70 21.58
CA THR A 201 2.58 1.51 20.12
C THR A 201 4.00 1.67 19.58
N THR A 202 4.75 2.66 20.09
CA THR A 202 6.15 2.88 19.69
C THR A 202 7.06 1.71 20.06
N GLU A 203 6.93 1.22 21.29
CA GLU A 203 7.72 0.09 21.78
C GLU A 203 7.34 -1.21 21.03
N ALA A 204 6.11 -1.33 20.52
CA ALA A 204 5.66 -2.53 19.81
C ALA A 204 6.38 -2.70 18.49
N LEU A 205 6.59 -1.59 17.78
CA LEU A 205 7.31 -1.59 16.51
C LEU A 205 8.80 -1.90 16.72
N ASP A 206 9.41 -1.32 17.75
CA ASP A 206 10.82 -1.61 18.08
C ASP A 206 10.99 -3.07 18.56
N THR A 207 10.06 -3.58 19.36
CA THR A 207 10.04 -4.97 19.82
C THR A 207 9.92 -5.94 18.64
N VAL A 208 9.07 -5.65 17.65
CA VAL A 208 8.98 -6.48 16.44
C VAL A 208 10.30 -6.52 15.68
N CYS A 209 10.99 -5.39 15.54
CA CYS A 209 12.32 -5.35 14.93
C CYS A 209 13.30 -6.28 15.69
N GLN A 210 13.34 -6.19 17.02
CA GLN A 210 14.18 -7.04 17.86
C GLN A 210 13.82 -8.52 17.75
N LEU A 211 12.53 -8.87 17.75
CA LEU A 211 12.05 -10.24 17.60
C LEU A 211 12.47 -10.84 16.26
N LEU A 212 12.37 -10.07 15.17
CA LEU A 212 12.84 -10.49 13.84
C LEU A 212 14.36 -10.72 13.85
N GLN A 213 15.14 -9.81 14.45
CA GLN A 213 16.59 -9.95 14.61
C GLN A 213 17.00 -11.16 15.46
N GLN A 214 16.17 -11.55 16.43
CA GLN A 214 16.33 -12.74 17.27
C GLN A 214 15.87 -14.04 16.57
N GLY A 215 15.31 -13.95 15.36
CA GLY A 215 14.88 -15.10 14.57
C GLY A 215 13.46 -15.59 14.88
N ALA A 216 12.60 -14.74 15.44
CA ALA A 216 11.17 -15.03 15.52
C ALA A 216 10.49 -14.87 14.15
N ILE A 217 9.40 -15.60 13.96
CA ILE A 217 8.47 -15.39 12.84
C ILE A 217 7.31 -14.52 13.34
N VAL A 218 7.08 -13.37 12.74
CA VAL A 218 6.04 -12.42 13.16
C VAL A 218 4.97 -12.31 12.07
N ALA A 219 3.71 -12.48 12.42
CA ALA A 219 2.58 -12.13 11.56
C ALA A 219 2.31 -10.61 11.68
N ILE A 220 2.35 -9.87 10.58
CA ILE A 220 2.20 -8.42 10.55
C ILE A 220 0.95 -8.06 9.75
N LYS A 221 -0.01 -7.41 10.39
CA LYS A 221 -1.18 -6.85 9.69
C LYS A 221 -0.77 -5.62 8.88
N GLY A 222 -0.77 -5.79 7.56
CA GLY A 222 -0.38 -4.77 6.59
C GLY A 222 -1.57 -3.96 6.08
N LEU A 223 -1.47 -3.48 4.84
CA LEU A 223 -2.49 -2.65 4.21
C LEU A 223 -3.64 -3.47 3.62
N GLY A 224 -3.30 -4.44 2.75
CA GLY A 224 -4.25 -5.30 2.02
C GLY A 224 -4.43 -6.70 2.60
N GLY A 225 -3.59 -7.08 3.58
CA GLY A 225 -3.69 -8.35 4.28
C GLY A 225 -2.59 -8.54 5.31
N ILE A 226 -2.60 -9.70 5.96
CA ILE A 226 -1.63 -10.07 7.00
C ILE A 226 -0.47 -10.83 6.36
N HIS A 227 0.76 -10.49 6.71
CA HIS A 227 1.98 -11.10 6.17
C HIS A 227 2.73 -11.88 7.24
N LEU A 228 3.47 -12.90 6.85
CA LEU A 228 4.45 -13.57 7.70
C LEU A 228 5.84 -12.99 7.41
N ALA A 229 6.53 -12.56 8.45
CA ALA A 229 7.84 -11.96 8.40
C ALA A 229 8.88 -12.75 9.21
N GLY A 230 10.12 -12.75 8.73
CA GLY A 230 11.27 -13.36 9.41
C GLY A 230 12.59 -12.88 8.80
N ASP A 231 13.70 -12.97 9.54
CA ASP A 231 15.03 -12.58 9.01
C ASP A 231 15.42 -13.44 7.79
N ALA A 232 15.62 -12.79 6.64
CA ALA A 232 15.95 -13.46 5.38
C ALA A 232 17.42 -13.93 5.30
N THR A 233 18.26 -13.54 6.24
CA THR A 233 19.66 -13.98 6.34
C THR A 233 19.84 -15.18 7.26
N ASN A 234 18.79 -15.55 8.01
CA ASN A 234 18.80 -16.67 8.94
C ASN A 234 18.16 -17.91 8.32
N GLU A 235 19.00 -18.84 7.86
CA GLU A 235 18.56 -20.08 7.20
C GLU A 235 17.61 -20.93 8.08
N THR A 236 17.85 -21.01 9.38
CA THR A 236 16.99 -21.75 10.32
C THR A 236 15.58 -21.16 10.35
N VAL A 237 15.47 -19.83 10.35
CA VAL A 237 14.17 -19.12 10.36
C VAL A 237 13.43 -19.34 9.04
N VAL A 238 14.13 -19.24 7.91
CA VAL A 238 13.53 -19.43 6.59
C VAL A 238 13.06 -20.88 6.40
N GLN A 239 13.84 -21.87 6.83
CA GLN A 239 13.43 -23.28 6.80
C GLN A 239 12.23 -23.55 7.72
N LYS A 240 12.26 -22.99 8.95
CA LYS A 240 11.13 -23.05 9.90
C LYS A 240 9.86 -22.46 9.27
N LEU A 241 9.96 -21.32 8.62
CA LEU A 241 8.84 -20.68 7.92
C LEU A 241 8.31 -21.54 6.76
N ARG A 242 9.20 -22.13 5.93
CA ARG A 242 8.79 -23.04 4.84
C ARG A 242 8.05 -24.26 5.35
N SER A 243 8.58 -24.90 6.39
CA SER A 243 8.00 -26.10 7.00
C SER A 243 6.62 -25.80 7.57
N ARG A 244 6.49 -24.75 8.39
CA ARG A 244 5.22 -24.36 9.01
C ARG A 244 4.17 -23.88 8.01
N LYS A 245 4.57 -23.14 6.95
CA LYS A 245 3.68 -22.67 5.88
C LYS A 245 3.39 -23.75 4.81
N GLN A 246 4.08 -24.90 4.86
CA GLN A 246 4.02 -25.95 3.84
C GLN A 246 4.34 -25.45 2.42
N ARG A 247 5.29 -24.51 2.29
CA ARG A 247 5.71 -23.91 1.02
C ARG A 247 7.19 -24.19 0.77
N TYR A 248 7.50 -25.34 0.15
CA TYR A 248 8.86 -25.86 0.11
C TYR A 248 9.78 -25.25 -0.96
N HIS A 249 9.26 -24.87 -2.14
CA HIS A 249 10.11 -24.46 -3.27
C HIS A 249 9.83 -23.04 -3.78
N LYS A 250 8.59 -22.56 -3.68
CA LYS A 250 8.22 -21.26 -4.24
C LYS A 250 9.02 -20.14 -3.54
N PRO A 251 9.66 -19.23 -4.28
CA PRO A 251 10.45 -18.14 -3.70
C PRO A 251 9.64 -17.30 -2.71
N PHE A 252 10.33 -16.77 -1.71
CA PHE A 252 9.79 -15.74 -0.83
C PHE A 252 10.13 -14.35 -1.36
N ALA A 253 9.17 -13.42 -1.20
CA ALA A 253 9.44 -12.01 -1.40
C ALA A 253 10.19 -11.46 -0.18
N LEU A 254 10.99 -10.44 -0.44
CA LEU A 254 11.86 -9.79 0.52
C LEU A 254 11.44 -8.33 0.65
N MET A 255 11.39 -7.82 1.88
CA MET A 255 11.30 -6.39 2.13
C MET A 255 12.64 -5.91 2.70
N ALA A 256 13.16 -4.83 2.14
CA ALA A 256 14.38 -4.17 2.59
C ALA A 256 14.06 -2.75 3.08
N ARG A 257 14.81 -2.25 4.07
CA ARG A 257 14.59 -0.91 4.65
C ARG A 257 14.66 0.21 3.61
N ASP A 258 15.65 0.13 2.73
CA ASP A 258 15.97 1.14 1.73
C ASP A 258 16.72 0.52 0.53
N MET A 259 16.99 1.36 -0.47
CA MET A 259 17.72 0.96 -1.68
C MET A 259 19.14 0.48 -1.37
N ALA A 260 19.80 1.03 -0.35
CA ALA A 260 21.17 0.65 -0.01
C ALA A 260 21.25 -0.81 0.48
N VAL A 261 20.25 -1.25 1.26
CA VAL A 261 20.12 -2.67 1.66
C VAL A 261 19.89 -3.55 0.42
N ILE A 262 19.03 -3.15 -0.52
CA ILE A 262 18.81 -3.93 -1.77
C ILE A 262 20.11 -4.02 -2.58
N GLU A 263 20.82 -2.91 -2.74
CA GLU A 263 22.07 -2.82 -3.48
C GLU A 263 23.20 -3.65 -2.87
N ALA A 264 23.12 -4.04 -1.60
CA ALA A 264 24.06 -4.99 -1.01
C ALA A 264 23.93 -6.38 -1.67
N TYR A 265 22.71 -6.80 -2.04
CA TYR A 265 22.40 -8.14 -2.53
C TYR A 265 22.17 -8.23 -4.05
N CYS A 266 21.71 -7.15 -4.67
CA CYS A 266 21.29 -7.09 -6.06
C CYS A 266 21.90 -5.89 -6.79
N THR A 267 21.82 -5.87 -8.11
CA THR A 267 22.22 -4.71 -8.94
C THR A 267 21.02 -4.19 -9.73
N PRO A 268 20.12 -3.40 -9.09
CA PRO A 268 18.92 -2.91 -9.74
C PRO A 268 19.24 -1.90 -10.84
N ASN A 269 18.70 -2.13 -12.03
CA ASN A 269 18.76 -1.21 -13.16
C ASN A 269 17.85 0.02 -12.94
N PRO A 270 17.97 1.09 -13.76
CA PRO A 270 17.17 2.31 -13.56
C PRO A 270 15.65 2.10 -13.54
N LYS A 271 15.13 1.15 -14.33
CA LYS A 271 13.69 0.87 -14.40
C LYS A 271 13.19 0.06 -13.19
N GLU A 272 14.02 -0.84 -12.67
CA GLU A 272 13.75 -1.57 -11.42
C GLU A 272 13.74 -0.62 -10.23
N ARG A 273 14.65 0.37 -10.18
CA ARG A 273 14.66 1.43 -9.15
C ARG A 273 13.38 2.25 -9.19
N GLU A 274 12.99 2.72 -10.38
CA GLU A 274 11.75 3.48 -10.58
C GLU A 274 10.52 2.68 -10.12
N LEU A 275 10.48 1.36 -10.38
CA LEU A 275 9.41 0.48 -9.93
C LEU A 275 9.39 0.33 -8.41
N LEU A 276 10.53 0.08 -7.78
CA LEU A 276 10.66 -0.06 -6.32
C LEU A 276 10.18 1.20 -5.58
N GLU A 277 10.46 2.39 -6.14
CA GLU A 277 10.07 3.69 -5.57
C GLU A 277 8.69 4.17 -6.02
N SER A 278 8.01 3.41 -6.89
CA SER A 278 6.69 3.80 -7.40
C SER A 278 5.63 3.77 -6.29
N PRO A 279 4.55 4.57 -6.39
CA PRO A 279 3.45 4.52 -5.43
C PRO A 279 2.77 3.15 -5.31
N ALA A 280 2.89 2.28 -6.31
CA ALA A 280 2.36 0.92 -6.24
C ALA A 280 3.21 0.00 -5.35
N ALA A 281 4.48 0.35 -5.10
CA ALA A 281 5.46 -0.41 -4.31
C ALA A 281 5.42 -1.95 -4.55
N PRO A 282 5.51 -2.41 -5.80
CA PRO A 282 5.45 -3.83 -6.12
C PRO A 282 6.70 -4.58 -5.63
N ILE A 283 6.59 -5.90 -5.58
CA ILE A 283 7.73 -6.80 -5.51
C ILE A 283 8.39 -6.84 -6.89
N VAL A 284 9.64 -6.39 -6.98
CA VAL A 284 10.43 -6.38 -8.21
C VAL A 284 11.41 -7.54 -8.20
N LEU A 285 11.37 -8.38 -9.24
CA LEU A 285 12.33 -9.45 -9.45
C LEU A 285 13.64 -8.89 -10.02
N ILE A 286 14.73 -9.01 -9.26
CA ILE A 286 16.04 -8.42 -9.57
C ILE A 286 17.10 -9.52 -9.55
N GLU A 287 18.07 -9.45 -10.47
CA GLU A 287 19.19 -10.39 -10.51
C GLU A 287 20.06 -10.26 -9.24
N ALA A 288 20.37 -11.39 -8.60
CA ALA A 288 21.20 -11.45 -7.41
C ALA A 288 22.70 -11.37 -7.76
N LYS A 289 23.49 -10.74 -6.89
CA LYS A 289 24.96 -10.80 -7.00
C LYS A 289 25.45 -12.22 -6.68
N ARG A 290 26.55 -12.65 -7.31
CA ARG A 290 27.12 -14.00 -7.13
C ARG A 290 27.42 -14.36 -5.66
N GLY A 291 27.81 -13.40 -4.82
CA GLY A 291 28.06 -13.61 -3.37
C GLY A 291 26.86 -13.39 -2.45
N ALA A 292 25.71 -12.94 -2.97
CA ALA A 292 24.53 -12.64 -2.14
C ALA A 292 23.86 -13.89 -1.55
N ARG A 293 24.23 -15.09 -2.02
CA ARG A 293 23.57 -16.37 -1.68
C ARG A 293 24.53 -17.42 -1.11
N GLU A 294 25.83 -17.18 -1.13
CA GLU A 294 26.84 -18.17 -0.76
C GLU A 294 27.53 -17.77 0.54
N ARG A 295 27.51 -18.66 1.54
CA ARG A 295 28.65 -18.79 2.45
C ARG A 295 29.69 -19.58 1.68
N GLU A 296 30.79 -18.97 1.26
CA GLU A 296 31.94 -19.76 0.77
C GLU A 296 32.25 -20.81 1.85
N LYS A 297 32.16 -22.09 1.46
CA LYS A 297 32.65 -23.19 2.28
C LYS A 297 34.17 -23.08 2.35
N TYR A 298 34.69 -22.25 3.26
CA TYR A 298 36.05 -22.41 3.76
C TYR A 298 36.03 -23.51 4.83
N GLN A 299 35.90 -24.75 4.37
CA GLN A 299 36.37 -25.92 5.09
C GLN A 299 37.47 -26.53 4.21
N ASP A 300 38.63 -26.74 4.84
CA ASP A 300 39.90 -27.23 4.31
C ASP A 300 40.68 -26.31 3.37
N LEU A 301 41.68 -25.64 3.95
CA LEU A 301 43.09 -25.87 3.62
C LEU A 301 43.96 -25.18 4.69
N SER A 302 44.37 -25.97 5.68
CA SER A 302 45.61 -25.72 6.40
C SER A 302 46.75 -25.53 5.39
N THR A 303 47.62 -24.55 5.64
CA THR A 303 48.89 -24.22 4.94
C THR A 303 48.80 -23.20 3.80
N HIS A 304 48.92 -21.90 4.10
CA HIS A 304 50.14 -21.12 3.80
C HIS A 304 50.00 -19.61 4.09
N LYS A 305 50.93 -19.13 4.93
CA LYS A 305 51.56 -17.79 5.02
C LYS A 305 50.69 -16.53 5.20
N LEU A 306 50.92 -15.90 6.36
CA LEU A 306 50.63 -14.51 6.67
C LEU A 306 51.19 -13.55 5.59
N GLN A 307 50.33 -12.71 5.03
CA GLN A 307 50.69 -11.35 4.59
C GLN A 307 49.53 -10.39 4.93
N SER A 308 49.83 -9.51 5.90
CA SER A 308 49.37 -8.12 6.15
C SER A 308 47.93 -7.67 5.86
N PRO A 309 47.28 -6.93 6.80
CA PRO A 309 45.90 -6.49 6.69
C PRO A 309 45.77 -5.24 5.80
N ASN A 310 44.92 -5.30 4.78
CA ASN A 310 44.46 -4.13 4.04
C ASN A 310 43.16 -3.62 4.69
N PRO A 311 43.07 -2.38 5.19
CA PRO A 311 41.94 -1.91 6.00
C PRO A 311 40.83 -1.28 5.13
N SER A 312 40.31 -2.03 4.16
CA SER A 312 39.14 -1.63 3.36
C SER A 312 38.13 -2.78 3.23
N PHE A 313 37.89 -3.48 4.35
CA PHE A 313 36.77 -4.41 4.44
C PHE A 313 35.48 -3.63 4.65
N ILE A 314 34.78 -3.36 3.53
CA ILE A 314 33.32 -3.19 3.54
C ILE A 314 32.78 -4.40 4.30
N SER A 315 32.04 -4.18 5.39
CA SER A 315 31.43 -5.30 6.13
C SER A 315 30.57 -6.09 5.14
N VAL A 316 31.00 -7.31 4.81
CA VAL A 316 30.29 -8.15 3.85
C VAL A 316 28.91 -8.42 4.45
N ALA A 317 27.87 -7.89 3.80
CA ALA A 317 26.50 -8.12 4.22
C ALA A 317 26.28 -9.63 4.37
N THR A 318 25.66 -10.06 5.47
CA THR A 318 25.38 -11.48 5.70
C THR A 318 24.57 -12.02 4.52
N PRO A 319 24.97 -13.11 3.86
CA PRO A 319 24.31 -13.61 2.66
C PRO A 319 22.86 -13.98 2.96
N ILE A 320 22.00 -13.87 1.95
CA ILE A 320 20.61 -14.34 2.01
C ILE A 320 20.61 -15.85 2.21
N ALA A 321 19.74 -16.31 3.09
CA ALA A 321 19.49 -17.71 3.33
C ALA A 321 19.18 -18.44 2.00
N PRO A 322 19.93 -19.49 1.62
CA PRO A 322 19.70 -20.23 0.38
C PRO A 322 18.25 -20.70 0.18
N SER A 323 17.55 -20.98 1.29
CA SER A 323 16.14 -21.36 1.26
C SER A 323 15.19 -20.23 0.84
N VAL A 324 15.59 -18.97 0.72
CA VAL A 324 14.68 -17.88 0.30
C VAL A 324 14.16 -18.09 -1.13
N ALA A 325 15.04 -18.41 -2.06
CA ALA A 325 14.70 -18.62 -3.47
C ALA A 325 15.51 -19.77 -4.08
N PRO A 326 15.19 -21.04 -3.72
CA PRO A 326 15.94 -22.21 -4.15
C PRO A 326 15.97 -22.34 -5.67
N GLY A 327 17.17 -22.50 -6.25
CA GLY A 327 17.35 -22.71 -7.68
C GLY A 327 17.04 -21.50 -8.58
N GLN A 328 16.79 -20.32 -8.01
CA GLN A 328 16.55 -19.09 -8.76
C GLN A 328 17.82 -18.22 -8.81
N THR A 329 17.99 -17.42 -9.85
CA THR A 329 19.05 -16.39 -9.91
C THR A 329 18.54 -15.02 -9.48
N THR A 330 17.22 -14.81 -9.54
CA THR A 330 16.56 -13.57 -9.12
C THR A 330 16.03 -13.61 -7.69
N LEU A 331 15.97 -12.44 -7.05
CA LEU A 331 15.33 -12.22 -5.75
C LEU A 331 14.20 -11.19 -5.95
N GLY A 332 13.05 -11.43 -5.30
CA GLY A 332 11.95 -10.49 -5.32
C GLY A 332 12.05 -9.52 -4.15
N PHE A 333 12.39 -8.27 -4.41
CA PHE A 333 12.49 -7.21 -3.40
C PHE A 333 11.34 -6.22 -3.51
N MET A 334 10.90 -5.71 -2.36
CA MET A 334 10.06 -4.52 -2.27
C MET A 334 10.60 -3.56 -1.21
N LEU A 335 10.26 -2.29 -1.34
CA LEU A 335 10.54 -1.27 -0.32
C LEU A 335 9.37 -1.17 0.68
N PRO A 336 9.59 -0.59 1.87
CA PRO A 336 8.53 -0.43 2.84
C PRO A 336 7.50 0.57 2.29
N TYR A 337 6.24 0.16 2.23
CA TYR A 337 5.18 0.94 1.59
C TYR A 337 4.18 1.58 2.59
N THR A 338 4.19 1.16 3.85
CA THR A 338 3.37 1.77 4.92
C THR A 338 4.25 2.44 5.98
N PRO A 339 3.73 3.40 6.77
CA PRO A 339 4.47 3.95 7.89
C PRO A 339 4.83 2.86 8.92
N LEU A 340 3.94 1.89 9.12
CA LEU A 340 4.20 0.69 9.93
C LEU A 340 5.49 -0.03 9.49
N HIS A 341 5.62 -0.34 8.19
CA HIS A 341 6.81 -1.02 7.66
C HIS A 341 8.08 -0.16 7.80
N HIS A 342 7.98 1.16 7.54
CA HIS A 342 9.10 2.07 7.72
C HIS A 342 9.61 2.09 9.17
N LEU A 343 8.70 2.10 10.15
CA LEU A 343 9.04 2.15 11.56
C LEU A 343 9.65 0.82 12.04
N ILE A 344 9.07 -0.33 11.66
CA ILE A 344 9.61 -1.66 12.00
C ILE A 344 11.03 -1.85 11.45
N LEU A 345 11.26 -1.41 10.20
CA LEU A 345 12.53 -1.64 9.51
C LEU A 345 13.57 -0.54 9.77
N GLN A 346 13.27 0.49 10.57
CA GLN A 346 14.18 1.62 10.80
C GLN A 346 15.58 1.16 11.24
N GLN A 347 15.64 0.19 12.15
CA GLN A 347 16.88 -0.36 12.72
C GLN A 347 17.28 -1.70 12.08
N MET A 348 16.67 -2.08 10.95
CA MET A 348 16.95 -3.32 10.25
C MET A 348 17.95 -3.06 9.11
N ASP A 349 19.13 -3.64 9.20
CA ASP A 349 20.25 -3.50 8.25
C ASP A 349 20.29 -4.61 7.18
N ARG A 350 19.38 -5.57 7.29
CA ARG A 350 19.27 -6.75 6.43
C ARG A 350 17.81 -6.98 6.02
N PRO A 351 17.53 -7.67 4.90
CA PRO A 351 16.16 -7.86 4.47
C PRO A 351 15.41 -8.86 5.35
N ILE A 352 14.09 -8.71 5.37
CA ILE A 352 13.17 -9.70 5.93
C ILE A 352 12.47 -10.43 4.79
N VAL A 353 12.15 -11.71 5.00
CA VAL A 353 11.08 -12.36 4.25
C VAL A 353 9.79 -11.62 4.59
N LEU A 354 8.99 -11.30 3.58
CA LEU A 354 7.63 -10.85 3.74
C LEU A 354 6.76 -11.62 2.75
N THR A 355 5.93 -12.52 3.25
CA THR A 355 5.06 -13.36 2.40
C THR A 355 3.65 -13.33 2.91
N SER A 356 2.66 -13.59 2.04
CA SER A 356 1.26 -13.63 2.42
C SER A 356 1.02 -14.54 3.65
N GLY A 357 0.21 -14.09 4.60
CA GLY A 357 -0.16 -14.82 5.80
C GLY A 357 -1.34 -15.73 5.52
N ASN A 358 -1.05 -16.95 5.07
CA ASN A 358 -2.01 -18.00 4.75
C ASN A 358 -1.28 -19.36 4.74
N LEU A 359 -2.01 -20.46 4.89
CA LEU A 359 -1.49 -21.79 4.52
C LEU A 359 -1.35 -21.87 2.99
N SER A 360 -0.49 -22.75 2.47
CA SER A 360 -0.25 -22.83 1.02
C SER A 360 -1.57 -22.92 0.23
N ASP A 361 -1.67 -22.14 -0.84
CA ASP A 361 -2.81 -22.11 -1.78
C ASP A 361 -4.14 -21.57 -1.22
N GLU A 362 -4.17 -21.14 0.05
CA GLU A 362 -5.28 -20.38 0.62
C GLU A 362 -5.15 -18.88 0.35
N PRO A 363 -6.27 -18.13 0.36
CA PRO A 363 -6.23 -16.69 0.32
C PRO A 363 -5.61 -16.06 1.58
N GLN A 364 -5.04 -14.86 1.47
CA GLN A 364 -4.42 -14.14 2.59
C GLN A 364 -5.44 -13.76 3.69
N CYS A 365 -5.11 -13.97 4.96
CA CYS A 365 -5.96 -13.50 6.07
C CYS A 365 -6.05 -11.97 6.08
N ILE A 366 -7.24 -11.43 6.33
CA ILE A 366 -7.47 -9.98 6.48
C ILE A 366 -8.05 -9.61 7.85
N ASP A 367 -8.67 -10.57 8.53
CA ASP A 367 -9.24 -10.43 9.86
C ASP A 367 -8.27 -10.87 10.96
N ASN A 368 -8.37 -10.26 12.15
CA ASN A 368 -7.49 -10.55 13.27
C ASN A 368 -7.74 -11.95 13.87
N GLU A 369 -9.00 -12.35 14.03
CA GLU A 369 -9.34 -13.66 14.60
C GLU A 369 -9.01 -14.77 13.62
N GLU A 370 -9.30 -14.56 12.33
CA GLU A 370 -8.89 -15.48 11.27
C GLU A 370 -7.37 -15.72 11.29
N ALA A 371 -6.58 -14.65 11.45
CA ALA A 371 -5.12 -14.74 11.52
C ALA A 371 -4.65 -15.59 12.70
N ARG A 372 -5.24 -15.39 13.89
CA ARG A 372 -4.88 -16.18 15.08
C ARG A 372 -5.15 -17.65 14.86
N LEU A 373 -6.32 -17.98 14.32
CA LEU A 373 -6.75 -19.35 14.09
C LEU A 373 -5.88 -20.06 13.05
N GLN A 374 -5.61 -19.40 11.91
CA GLN A 374 -4.90 -20.02 10.78
C GLN A 374 -3.38 -19.95 10.93
N LEU A 375 -2.84 -18.85 11.45
CA LEU A 375 -1.40 -18.59 11.49
C LEU A 375 -0.77 -18.87 12.85
N GLY A 376 -1.54 -19.19 13.89
CA GLY A 376 -1.02 -19.44 15.25
C GLY A 376 -0.04 -20.61 15.34
N LYS A 377 -0.07 -21.55 14.37
CA LYS A 377 0.93 -22.63 14.25
C LYS A 377 2.17 -22.23 13.44
N ILE A 378 2.12 -21.08 12.78
CA ILE A 378 3.16 -20.58 11.87
C ILE A 378 3.98 -19.47 12.52
N ALA A 379 3.30 -18.40 12.92
CA ALA A 379 3.91 -17.24 13.57
C ALA A 379 4.14 -17.51 15.05
N ASP A 380 5.24 -16.98 15.57
CA ASP A 380 5.54 -16.96 17.01
C ASP A 380 4.86 -15.74 17.68
N TYR A 381 4.68 -14.64 16.96
CA TYR A 381 4.04 -13.39 17.42
C TYR A 381 3.15 -12.77 16.36
N PHE A 382 2.23 -11.90 16.79
CA PHE A 382 1.32 -11.16 15.92
C PHE A 382 1.38 -9.65 16.23
N LEU A 383 1.67 -8.86 15.21
CA LEU A 383 1.53 -7.41 15.22
C LEU A 383 0.22 -7.05 14.50
N LEU A 384 -0.81 -6.73 15.27
CA LEU A 384 -2.16 -6.47 14.77
C LEU A 384 -2.58 -5.03 15.02
N HIS A 385 -3.69 -4.64 14.39
CA HIS A 385 -4.33 -3.36 14.61
C HIS A 385 -5.84 -3.40 14.43
N ASN A 386 -6.52 -2.38 14.96
CA ASN A 386 -7.98 -2.28 14.97
C ASN A 386 -8.59 -1.58 13.76
N ARG A 387 -7.80 -1.20 12.74
CA ARG A 387 -8.35 -0.83 11.43
C ARG A 387 -8.68 -2.09 10.62
N ASP A 388 -9.94 -2.24 10.22
CA ASP A 388 -10.35 -3.34 9.33
C ASP A 388 -9.72 -3.19 7.94
N ILE A 389 -9.37 -4.33 7.36
CA ILE A 389 -9.08 -4.49 5.94
C ILE A 389 -10.37 -5.00 5.31
N VAL A 390 -11.00 -4.18 4.47
CA VAL A 390 -12.31 -4.47 3.86
C VAL A 390 -12.15 -5.31 2.60
N ASN A 391 -11.17 -4.94 1.77
CA ASN A 391 -10.87 -5.64 0.53
C ASN A 391 -9.45 -6.19 0.63
N ARG A 392 -9.31 -7.50 0.37
CA ARG A 392 -8.00 -8.14 0.24
C ARG A 392 -7.27 -7.56 -0.98
N VAL A 393 -5.99 -7.23 -0.80
CA VAL A 393 -5.09 -6.79 -1.86
C VAL A 393 -3.76 -7.50 -1.65
N ASP A 394 -3.39 -8.44 -2.52
CA ASP A 394 -2.06 -9.06 -2.47
C ASP A 394 -1.02 -8.12 -3.10
N ASP A 395 0.23 -8.21 -2.66
CA ASP A 395 1.33 -7.46 -3.25
C ASP A 395 1.56 -7.88 -4.72
N SER A 396 1.55 -6.90 -5.63
CA SER A 396 1.88 -7.10 -7.05
C SER A 396 3.34 -7.56 -7.26
N VAL A 397 3.57 -8.44 -8.24
CA VAL A 397 4.92 -8.93 -8.59
C VAL A 397 5.25 -8.58 -10.04
N VAL A 398 6.39 -7.92 -10.25
CA VAL A 398 6.84 -7.46 -11.56
C VAL A 398 8.28 -7.84 -11.88
N ARG A 399 8.55 -7.96 -13.18
CA ARG A 399 9.86 -8.22 -13.74
C ARG A 399 10.14 -7.27 -14.90
N VAL A 400 11.38 -6.84 -15.04
CA VAL A 400 11.81 -6.06 -16.22
C VAL A 400 12.43 -7.01 -17.24
N VAL A 401 11.93 -6.99 -18.48
CA VAL A 401 12.44 -7.79 -19.61
C VAL A 401 12.82 -6.85 -20.75
N GLY A 402 14.13 -6.72 -21.00
CA GLY A 402 14.67 -5.77 -21.97
C GLY A 402 14.39 -4.31 -21.56
N ARG A 403 13.70 -3.54 -22.40
CA ARG A 403 13.22 -2.18 -22.07
C ARG A 403 11.75 -2.15 -21.61
N LYS A 404 11.07 -3.30 -21.56
CA LYS A 404 9.64 -3.41 -21.23
C LYS A 404 9.45 -4.03 -19.85
N GLN A 405 8.37 -3.64 -19.19
CA GLN A 405 7.94 -4.23 -17.92
C GLN A 405 6.99 -5.39 -18.24
N GLU A 406 7.20 -6.55 -17.61
CA GLU A 406 6.25 -7.67 -17.58
C GLU A 406 5.74 -7.85 -16.16
N VAL A 407 4.43 -8.12 -16.02
CA VAL A 407 3.78 -8.32 -14.73
C VAL A 407 3.54 -9.81 -14.55
N ASP A 408 4.22 -10.44 -13.60
CA ASP A 408 4.17 -11.88 -13.37
C ASP A 408 2.97 -12.28 -12.51
N LYS A 409 2.54 -11.42 -11.58
CA LYS A 409 1.28 -11.56 -10.83
C LYS A 409 0.63 -10.18 -10.66
N CYS A 410 -0.59 -10.04 -11.17
CA CYS A 410 -1.41 -8.84 -11.06
C CYS A 410 -2.72 -9.20 -10.37
N ASP A 411 -2.89 -8.78 -9.12
CA ASP A 411 -4.23 -8.66 -8.57
C ASP A 411 -4.85 -7.40 -9.18
N LYS A 412 -5.97 -7.57 -9.89
CA LYS A 412 -6.64 -6.51 -10.66
C LYS A 412 -7.14 -5.39 -9.74
N ALA A 413 -6.23 -4.49 -9.41
CA ALA A 413 -6.46 -3.17 -8.84
C ALA A 413 -5.23 -2.25 -9.00
N GLU A 414 -4.01 -2.80 -9.14
CA GLU A 414 -2.79 -2.01 -8.86
C GLU A 414 -1.96 -1.55 -10.05
N PHE A 415 -2.15 -2.07 -11.28
CA PHE A 415 -1.19 -1.77 -12.36
C PHE A 415 -1.61 -0.65 -13.33
N ASN A 416 -0.91 0.46 -13.18
CA ASN A 416 -0.83 1.61 -14.07
C ASN A 416 -0.39 1.16 -15.49
N GLN A 417 -1.35 1.00 -16.41
CA GLN A 417 -1.05 0.70 -17.83
C GLN A 417 -1.46 1.85 -18.75
N SER A 418 -0.44 2.40 -19.44
CA SER A 418 -0.57 2.97 -20.79
C SER A 418 -0.71 1.81 -21.81
N PRO A 419 -1.32 2.01 -22.98
CA PRO A 419 -2.25 1.05 -23.57
C PRO A 419 -1.55 -0.22 -24.05
N ILE A 420 -1.85 -1.36 -23.42
CA ILE A 420 -1.62 -2.67 -24.03
C ILE A 420 -2.81 -2.96 -24.94
N THR A 421 -2.51 -3.15 -26.22
CA THR A 421 -3.41 -3.56 -27.29
C THR A 421 -4.27 -4.76 -26.85
N ARG A 422 -5.59 -4.58 -26.87
CA ARG A 422 -6.55 -5.66 -26.65
C ARG A 422 -6.43 -6.67 -27.78
N HIS A 423 -5.85 -7.84 -27.51
CA HIS A 423 -6.21 -9.04 -28.27
C HIS A 423 -7.25 -9.82 -27.48
N PRO A 424 -8.34 -10.29 -28.13
CA PRO A 424 -9.41 -11.01 -27.45
C PRO A 424 -8.90 -12.39 -27.03
N SER A 425 -8.93 -12.68 -25.72
CA SER A 425 -8.74 -14.04 -25.24
C SER A 425 -9.96 -14.90 -25.63
N PRO A 426 -9.77 -16.15 -26.06
CA PRO A 426 -10.84 -17.02 -26.52
C PRO A 426 -11.73 -17.44 -25.34
N ILE A 427 -13.04 -17.42 -25.57
CA ILE A 427 -14.08 -17.90 -24.65
C ILE A 427 -13.93 -19.43 -24.55
N THR A 428 -13.53 -19.93 -23.38
CA THR A 428 -13.70 -21.35 -23.04
C THR A 428 -14.93 -21.50 -22.13
N HIS A 429 -15.98 -22.11 -22.69
CA HIS A 429 -17.15 -22.54 -21.93
C HIS A 429 -16.82 -23.81 -21.15
N HIS A 430 -16.72 -23.71 -19.83
CA HIS A 430 -16.88 -24.86 -18.94
C HIS A 430 -18.16 -24.68 -18.11
N PRO A 431 -19.13 -25.59 -18.19
CA PRO A 431 -20.34 -25.56 -17.37
C PRO A 431 -20.00 -25.98 -15.93
N SER A 432 -20.44 -25.18 -14.95
CA SER A 432 -20.36 -25.53 -13.53
C SER A 432 -21.38 -26.63 -13.17
N PRO A 433 -21.09 -27.54 -12.22
CA PRO A 433 -22.02 -28.59 -11.83
C PRO A 433 -23.16 -28.02 -10.97
N VAL A 434 -24.39 -28.36 -11.32
CA VAL A 434 -25.61 -28.07 -10.55
C VAL A 434 -25.67 -28.99 -9.33
N THR A 435 -25.49 -28.45 -8.14
CA THR A 435 -25.85 -29.13 -6.88
C THR A 435 -27.32 -28.88 -6.57
N ARG A 436 -28.13 -29.94 -6.60
CA ARG A 436 -29.54 -29.92 -6.15
C ARG A 436 -29.58 -30.12 -4.63
N HIS A 437 -30.02 -29.11 -3.89
CA HIS A 437 -30.49 -29.29 -2.52
C HIS A 437 -32.02 -29.37 -2.50
N PRO A 438 -32.64 -30.40 -1.89
CA PRO A 438 -34.08 -30.43 -1.66
C PRO A 438 -34.46 -29.64 -0.40
N SER A 439 -35.42 -28.73 -0.53
CA SER A 439 -36.03 -28.00 0.59
C SER A 439 -36.98 -28.89 1.40
N PRO A 440 -37.09 -28.73 2.73
CA PRO A 440 -38.02 -29.49 3.56
C PRO A 440 -39.43 -28.91 3.47
N ILE A 441 -40.40 -29.82 3.28
CA ILE A 441 -41.84 -29.57 3.35
C ILE A 441 -42.23 -29.32 4.81
N THR A 442 -42.99 -28.27 5.07
CA THR A 442 -43.71 -28.06 6.33
C THR A 442 -45.21 -28.20 6.05
N HIS A 443 -45.89 -28.98 6.88
CA HIS A 443 -47.35 -29.12 6.91
C HIS A 443 -48.01 -27.91 7.55
#